data_AF-A0A951W2G9-F1
#
_entry.id   AF-A0A951W2G9-F1
#
_cell.length_a   1.000
_cell.length_b   1.000
_cell.length_c   1.000
_cell.angle_alpha   90.00
_cell.angle_beta   90.00
_cell.angle_gamma   90.00
#
_symmetry.space_group_name_H-M   'P 1'
#
loop_
_entity.id
_entity.type
_entity.pdbx_description
1 polymer ?
#
loop_
_entity_poly.entity_id
_entity_poly.type
_entity_poly.pdbx_seq_one_letter_code
_entity_poly.pdbx_strand_id
1 'polypeptide(L)'
;MPPRDDTLLVTEIFYSIQGESTRAGLPCVFVRLARCNLRCRWCDTEYSFKGGDRMTLDAVLAKVGGWDCGLVEITGGEPLAQKNCPALAARLLDAGKTVLVETGGSLPIDTLPPGVVRIMDLKCPDSGMCARNYWPNVDVLDPARDEVKFVIASRGDYEWSRDILRKYNLAARCRAVLMSPVRDAVPFDALAAWMLEDGLPARFQAQLHKIIWAPDRRGV
;
A
#
# COMPACT_ATOMS: atom_id res chain seq x y z
N MET A 1 13.41 22.58 -19.20
CA MET A 1 13.20 21.54 -18.18
C MET A 1 12.11 22.03 -17.25
N PRO A 2 11.06 21.23 -16.96
CA PRO A 2 10.06 21.61 -15.97
C PRO A 2 10.74 21.86 -14.61
N PRO A 3 10.21 22.77 -13.77
CA PRO A 3 10.75 23.00 -12.44
C PRO A 3 10.90 21.67 -11.69
N ARG A 4 12.03 21.46 -11.00
CA ARG A 4 12.26 20.24 -10.20
C ARG A 4 11.14 19.99 -9.18
N ASP A 5 10.42 21.05 -8.82
CA ASP A 5 9.34 21.05 -7.84
C ASP A 5 8.03 20.44 -8.35
N ASP A 6 7.91 20.09 -9.63
CA ASP A 6 6.69 19.47 -10.19
C ASP A 6 6.94 18.08 -10.82
N THR A 7 7.95 17.35 -10.31
CA THR A 7 8.30 16.02 -10.85
C THR A 7 8.35 14.94 -9.78
N LEU A 8 8.13 13.70 -10.21
CA LEU A 8 8.31 12.46 -9.46
C LEU A 8 9.26 11.53 -10.22
N LEU A 9 9.91 10.61 -9.50
CA LEU A 9 10.57 9.46 -10.10
C LEU A 9 9.59 8.31 -10.15
N VAL A 10 9.22 7.88 -11.35
CA VAL A 10 8.22 6.86 -11.59
C VAL A 10 8.93 5.61 -12.10
N THR A 11 8.75 4.48 -11.42
CA THR A 11 9.26 3.18 -11.88
C THR A 11 8.41 2.64 -13.03
N GLU A 12 7.09 2.68 -12.88
CA GLU A 12 6.16 2.23 -13.91
C GLU A 12 4.75 2.79 -13.69
N ILE A 13 3.97 2.86 -14.78
CA ILE A 13 2.53 3.14 -14.75
C ILE A 13 1.86 2.12 -15.65
N PHE A 14 0.93 1.35 -15.10
CA PHE A 14 0.29 0.22 -15.78
C PHE A 14 -1.16 0.04 -15.32
N TYR A 15 -1.94 -0.72 -16.10
CA TYR A 15 -3.36 -0.99 -15.85
C TYR A 15 -3.56 -2.47 -15.60
N SER A 16 -4.26 -2.80 -14.51
CA SER A 16 -4.27 -4.13 -13.90
C SER A 16 -5.54 -4.34 -13.04
N ILE A 17 -5.64 -5.48 -12.36
CA ILE A 17 -6.58 -5.74 -11.28
C ILE A 17 -5.92 -5.47 -9.92
N GLN A 18 -6.58 -4.67 -9.07
CA GLN A 18 -6.19 -4.51 -7.68
C GLN A 18 -6.13 -5.88 -6.99
N GLY A 19 -4.95 -6.25 -6.50
CA GLY A 19 -4.73 -7.55 -5.89
C GLY A 19 -5.00 -7.60 -4.39
N GLU A 20 -5.09 -6.44 -3.73
CA GLU A 20 -5.11 -6.30 -2.28
C GLU A 20 -6.13 -5.24 -1.83
N SER A 21 -6.24 -4.98 -0.52
CA SER A 21 -7.21 -4.08 0.13
C SER A 21 -8.67 -4.51 0.01
N THR A 22 -9.59 -3.67 0.52
CA THR A 22 -11.04 -3.83 0.25
C THR A 22 -11.43 -3.59 -1.21
N ARG A 23 -10.48 -3.15 -2.04
CA ARG A 23 -10.64 -2.93 -3.49
C ARG A 23 -10.16 -4.11 -4.35
N ALA A 24 -9.71 -5.20 -3.73
CA ALA A 24 -9.26 -6.40 -4.45
C ALA A 24 -10.30 -6.88 -5.47
N GLY A 25 -9.86 -7.16 -6.70
CA GLY A 25 -10.70 -7.60 -7.82
C GLY A 25 -11.17 -6.49 -8.77
N LEU A 26 -10.97 -5.21 -8.43
CA LEU A 26 -11.34 -4.09 -9.30
C LEU A 26 -10.24 -3.74 -10.31
N PRO A 27 -10.58 -3.30 -11.54
CA PRO A 27 -9.61 -2.67 -12.42
C PRO A 27 -9.00 -1.41 -11.78
N CYS A 28 -7.69 -1.24 -11.89
CA CYS A 28 -6.93 -0.18 -11.25
C CYS A 28 -5.76 0.25 -12.14
N VAL A 29 -5.52 1.56 -12.22
CA VAL A 29 -4.26 2.09 -12.77
C VAL A 29 -3.27 2.26 -11.62
N PHE A 30 -2.11 1.64 -11.73
CA PHE A 30 -1.05 1.74 -10.75
C PHE A 30 -0.02 2.78 -11.18
N VAL A 31 0.39 3.64 -10.25
CA VAL A 31 1.52 4.56 -10.38
C VAL A 31 2.57 4.16 -9.34
N ARG A 32 3.58 3.41 -9.78
CA ARG A 32 4.67 2.94 -8.92
C ARG A 32 5.81 3.95 -8.89
N LEU A 33 6.11 4.52 -7.72
CA LEU A 33 7.08 5.58 -7.50
C LEU A 33 8.46 5.04 -7.02
N ALA A 34 9.55 5.41 -7.68
CA ALA A 34 10.86 4.91 -7.25
C ALA A 34 11.27 5.35 -5.83
N ARG A 35 12.22 4.62 -5.25
CA ARG A 35 12.88 4.78 -3.94
C ARG A 35 12.01 4.35 -2.76
N CYS A 36 12.67 3.73 -1.79
CA CYS A 36 12.08 3.37 -0.50
C CYS A 36 13.09 3.67 0.62
N ASN A 37 12.60 4.14 1.76
CA ASN A 37 13.37 4.33 2.99
C ASN A 37 13.39 3.06 3.88
N LEU A 38 12.72 1.99 3.47
CA LEU A 38 12.66 0.68 4.16
C LEU A 38 13.38 -0.41 3.35
N ARG A 39 13.78 -1.49 4.01
CA ARG A 39 14.43 -2.68 3.41
C ARG A 39 13.83 -3.97 3.96
N CYS A 40 12.53 -4.14 3.78
CA CYS A 40 11.80 -5.30 4.30
C CYS A 40 12.39 -6.60 3.74
N ARG A 41 12.54 -7.63 4.58
CA ARG A 41 13.20 -8.90 4.19
C ARG A 41 12.54 -9.63 3.01
N TRP A 42 11.26 -9.41 2.76
CA TRP A 42 10.46 -10.06 1.70
C TRP A 42 9.86 -9.04 0.72
N CYS A 43 10.56 -7.93 0.47
CA CYS A 43 10.06 -6.95 -0.49
C CYS A 43 9.96 -7.57 -1.89
N ASP A 44 8.77 -7.56 -2.48
CA ASP A 44 8.50 -8.04 -3.83
C ASP A 44 8.79 -6.98 -4.91
N THR A 45 9.09 -5.75 -4.50
CA THR A 45 9.37 -4.61 -5.39
C THR A 45 10.75 -4.01 -5.19
N GLU A 46 11.78 -4.80 -4.89
CA GLU A 46 13.15 -4.28 -4.66
C GLU A 46 13.70 -3.49 -5.86
N TYR A 47 13.24 -3.82 -7.07
CA TYR A 47 13.60 -3.09 -8.29
C TYR A 47 13.18 -1.61 -8.26
N SER A 48 12.15 -1.26 -7.48
CA SER A 48 11.73 0.13 -7.29
C SER A 48 12.69 0.93 -6.41
N PHE A 49 13.63 0.30 -5.68
CA PHE A 49 14.50 1.00 -4.74
C PHE A 49 15.52 1.95 -5.39
N LYS A 50 15.78 1.79 -6.69
CA LYS A 50 16.73 2.61 -7.47
C LYS A 50 16.13 2.95 -8.83
N GLY A 51 16.61 4.04 -9.44
CA GLY A 51 16.16 4.47 -10.77
C GLY A 51 14.84 5.24 -10.75
N GLY A 52 13.99 4.95 -11.73
CA GLY A 52 12.75 5.66 -12.03
C GLY A 52 12.97 6.78 -13.05
N ASP A 53 12.02 6.92 -13.97
CA ASP A 53 11.99 8.00 -14.94
C ASP A 53 11.41 9.25 -14.29
N ARG A 54 12.07 10.39 -14.51
CA ARG A 54 11.55 11.67 -14.04
C ARG A 54 10.36 12.07 -14.91
N MET A 55 9.17 12.08 -14.31
CA MET A 55 7.94 12.50 -14.97
C MET A 55 7.38 13.76 -14.28
N THR A 56 6.79 14.67 -15.06
CA THR A 56 5.97 15.75 -14.50
C THR A 56 4.64 15.19 -14.00
N LEU A 57 3.98 15.90 -13.09
CA LEU A 57 2.64 15.50 -12.65
C LEU A 57 1.65 15.43 -13.82
N ASP A 58 1.73 16.39 -14.75
CA ASP A 58 0.90 16.40 -15.97
C ASP A 58 1.15 15.18 -16.87
N ALA A 59 2.41 14.74 -17.00
CA ALA A 59 2.71 13.53 -17.78
C ALA A 59 2.16 12.26 -17.12
N VAL A 60 2.19 12.19 -15.77
CA VAL A 60 1.57 11.09 -15.03
C VAL A 60 0.06 11.10 -15.21
N LEU A 61 -0.60 12.26 -15.05
CA LEU A 61 -2.04 12.43 -15.26
C LEU A 61 -2.47 12.05 -16.67
N ALA A 62 -1.74 12.50 -17.69
CA ALA A 62 -2.01 12.16 -19.09
C ALA A 62 -1.91 10.66 -19.34
N LYS A 63 -0.89 9.99 -18.76
CA LYS A 63 -0.73 8.54 -18.89
C LYS A 63 -1.85 7.78 -18.18
N VAL A 64 -2.18 8.17 -16.94
CA VAL A 64 -3.31 7.59 -16.18
C VAL A 64 -4.64 7.79 -16.91
N GLY A 65 -4.84 8.94 -17.53
CA GLY A 65 -6.03 9.26 -18.33
C GLY A 65 -6.17 8.47 -19.63
N GLY A 66 -5.13 7.72 -20.04
CA GLY A 66 -5.18 6.84 -21.23
C GLY A 66 -6.06 5.60 -21.06
N TRP A 67 -6.51 5.30 -19.84
CA TRP A 67 -7.41 4.19 -19.54
C TRP A 67 -8.75 4.67 -18.97
N ASP A 68 -9.83 4.02 -19.38
CA ASP A 68 -11.16 4.21 -18.80
C ASP A 68 -11.25 3.49 -17.45
N CYS A 69 -10.60 4.08 -16.44
CA CYS A 69 -10.55 3.56 -15.09
C CYS A 69 -10.68 4.68 -14.08
N GLY A 70 -11.68 4.58 -13.19
CA GLY A 70 -11.90 5.53 -12.11
C GLY A 70 -10.96 5.32 -10.91
N LEU A 71 -10.38 4.13 -10.75
CA LEU A 71 -9.54 3.75 -9.61
C LEU A 71 -8.06 3.88 -9.96
N VAL A 72 -7.31 4.56 -9.11
CA VAL A 72 -5.86 4.76 -9.25
C VAL A 72 -5.17 4.47 -7.93
N GLU A 73 -4.12 3.67 -7.94
CA GLU A 73 -3.26 3.46 -6.77
C GLU A 73 -1.87 4.07 -7.00
N ILE A 74 -1.44 4.92 -6.07
CA ILE A 74 -0.06 5.38 -5.97
C ILE A 74 0.67 4.49 -4.97
N THR A 75 1.79 3.89 -5.38
CA THR A 75 2.47 2.83 -4.61
C THR A 75 4.00 2.85 -4.77
N GLY A 76 4.65 1.89 -4.08
CA GLY A 76 5.95 1.22 -4.27
C GLY A 76 7.09 2.04 -4.86
N GLY A 77 8.31 2.20 -4.35
CA GLY A 77 8.80 1.96 -3.00
C GLY A 77 7.99 2.77 -1.99
N GLU A 78 8.58 3.65 -1.19
CA GLU A 78 7.77 4.44 -0.26
C GLU A 78 7.24 5.69 -0.99
N PRO A 79 5.94 5.78 -1.35
CA PRO A 79 5.43 6.93 -2.11
C PRO A 79 5.60 8.24 -1.33
N LEU A 80 5.44 8.22 0.00
CA LEU A 80 5.60 9.39 0.84
C LEU A 80 7.06 9.84 1.00
N ALA A 81 8.03 9.07 0.51
CA ALA A 81 9.43 9.49 0.44
C ALA A 81 9.67 10.50 -0.68
N GLN A 82 8.72 10.66 -1.62
CA GLN A 82 8.76 11.68 -2.65
C GLN A 82 7.81 12.84 -2.32
N LYS A 83 8.37 14.04 -2.13
CA LYS A 83 7.64 15.26 -1.71
C LYS A 83 6.38 15.60 -2.52
N ASN A 84 6.34 15.18 -3.79
CA ASN A 84 5.27 15.51 -4.73
C ASN A 84 4.16 14.45 -4.81
N CYS A 85 4.26 13.36 -4.03
CA CYS A 85 3.20 12.35 -3.96
C CYS A 85 1.85 12.95 -3.51
N PRO A 86 1.78 13.77 -2.45
CA PRO A 86 0.53 14.45 -2.08
C PRO A 86 -0.06 15.33 -3.19
N ALA A 87 0.79 16.04 -3.94
CA ALA A 87 0.35 16.87 -5.06
C ALA A 87 -0.22 16.03 -6.20
N LEU A 88 0.41 14.88 -6.54
CA LEU A 88 -0.15 13.94 -7.51
C LEU A 88 -1.52 13.40 -7.05
N ALA A 89 -1.63 13.00 -5.79
CA ALA A 89 -2.88 12.48 -5.24
C ALA A 89 -4.01 13.51 -5.31
N ALA A 90 -3.73 14.78 -4.97
CA ALA A 90 -4.69 15.88 -5.07
C ALA A 90 -5.18 16.06 -6.52
N ARG A 91 -4.27 16.11 -7.49
CA ARG A 91 -4.62 16.30 -8.90
C ARG A 91 -5.43 15.14 -9.48
N LEU A 92 -5.19 13.92 -9.01
CA LEU A 92 -5.98 12.75 -9.40
C LEU A 92 -7.40 12.79 -8.80
N LEU A 93 -7.54 13.24 -7.54
CA LEU A 93 -8.85 13.48 -6.93
C LEU A 93 -9.62 14.58 -7.67
N ASP A 94 -8.97 15.69 -8.01
CA ASP A 94 -9.56 16.79 -8.79
C ASP A 94 -10.01 16.33 -10.19
N ALA A 95 -9.32 15.34 -10.76
CA ALA A 95 -9.70 14.68 -12.01
C ALA A 95 -10.84 13.65 -11.84
N GLY A 96 -11.48 13.58 -10.67
CA GLY A 96 -12.60 12.71 -10.38
C GLY A 96 -12.23 11.24 -10.14
N LYS A 97 -10.94 10.93 -9.92
CA LYS A 97 -10.49 9.56 -9.63
C LYS A 97 -10.72 9.20 -8.17
N THR A 98 -10.99 7.93 -7.91
CA THR A 98 -10.79 7.34 -6.58
C THR A 98 -9.31 7.00 -6.42
N VAL A 99 -8.66 7.61 -5.43
CA VAL A 99 -7.20 7.48 -5.23
C VAL A 99 -6.89 6.65 -3.99
N LEU A 100 -6.13 5.58 -4.19
CA LEU A 100 -5.52 4.78 -3.14
C LEU A 100 -4.04 5.18 -3.01
N VAL A 101 -3.52 5.20 -1.79
CA VAL A 101 -2.07 5.29 -1.54
C VAL A 101 -1.64 4.15 -0.63
N GLU A 102 -0.79 3.27 -1.15
CA GLU A 102 -0.17 2.20 -0.36
C GLU A 102 1.19 2.66 0.18
N THR A 103 1.31 2.76 1.50
CA THR A 103 2.50 3.29 2.19
C THR A 103 3.02 2.32 3.25
N GLY A 104 4.33 2.35 3.48
CA GLY A 104 5.00 1.54 4.50
C GLY A 104 4.80 2.01 5.93
N GLY A 105 3.98 3.04 6.17
CA GLY A 105 3.64 3.54 7.51
C GLY A 105 4.79 4.17 8.29
N SER A 106 5.92 4.42 7.63
CA SER A 106 7.15 4.97 8.25
C SER A 106 7.28 6.49 8.14
N LEU A 107 6.38 7.14 7.42
CA LEU A 107 6.32 8.58 7.19
C LEU A 107 4.89 9.10 7.47
N PRO A 108 4.72 10.40 7.75
CA PRO A 108 3.41 10.96 8.10
C PRO A 108 2.38 10.86 6.97
N ILE A 109 1.28 10.15 7.22
CA ILE A 109 0.20 9.93 6.23
C ILE A 109 -0.78 11.09 6.14
N ASP A 110 -0.80 11.98 7.14
CA ASP A 110 -1.58 13.21 7.18
C ASP A 110 -1.12 14.26 6.16
N THR A 111 0.05 14.06 5.54
CA THR A 111 0.50 14.83 4.38
C THR A 111 -0.34 14.60 3.13
N LEU A 112 -1.09 13.50 3.06
CA LEU A 112 -1.98 13.19 1.94
C LEU A 112 -3.30 13.98 2.04
N PRO A 113 -3.81 14.50 0.91
CA PRO A 113 -5.02 15.30 0.92
C PRO A 113 -6.24 14.52 1.41
N PRO A 114 -7.23 15.20 2.03
CA PRO A 114 -8.52 14.58 2.34
C PRO A 114 -9.13 13.95 1.09
N GLY A 115 -9.72 12.76 1.22
CA GLY A 115 -10.31 12.03 0.09
C GLY A 115 -9.50 10.82 -0.36
N VAL A 116 -8.18 10.82 -0.16
CA VAL A 116 -7.33 9.63 -0.41
C VAL A 116 -7.73 8.50 0.52
N VAL A 117 -7.81 7.28 -0.01
CA VAL A 117 -7.89 6.06 0.78
C VAL A 117 -6.47 5.60 1.09
N ARG A 118 -6.08 5.65 2.37
CA ARG A 118 -4.72 5.30 2.79
C ARG A 118 -4.69 3.83 3.17
N ILE A 119 -3.81 3.06 2.53
CA ILE A 119 -3.53 1.67 2.88
C ILE A 119 -2.17 1.68 3.56
N MET A 120 -2.18 1.64 4.89
CA MET A 120 -0.97 1.75 5.70
C MET A 120 -0.49 0.36 6.14
N ASP A 121 0.71 0.00 5.69
CA ASP A 121 1.39 -1.19 6.17
C ASP A 121 2.08 -0.94 7.50
N LEU A 122 1.60 -1.57 8.57
CA LEU A 122 2.38 -1.68 9.79
C LEU A 122 3.37 -2.83 9.64
N LYS A 123 4.65 -2.49 9.66
CA LYS A 123 5.74 -3.45 9.43
C LYS A 123 5.89 -4.34 10.66
N CYS A 124 5.66 -5.64 10.47
CA CYS A 124 5.76 -6.66 11.51
C CYS A 124 7.24 -6.94 11.86
N PRO A 125 7.56 -7.55 13.02
CA PRO A 125 8.93 -7.80 13.47
C PRO A 125 9.82 -8.49 12.43
N ASP A 126 9.33 -9.55 11.77
CA ASP A 126 10.16 -10.33 10.85
C ASP A 126 10.56 -9.54 9.61
N SER A 127 9.88 -8.42 9.31
CA SER A 127 10.24 -7.55 8.19
C SER A 127 11.63 -6.93 8.37
N GLY A 128 12.14 -6.92 9.60
CA GLY A 128 13.35 -6.20 10.00
C GLY A 128 13.15 -4.69 10.09
N MET A 129 11.92 -4.20 9.87
CA MET A 129 11.60 -2.77 9.76
C MET A 129 10.56 -2.31 10.80
N CYS A 130 10.16 -3.16 11.76
CA CYS A 130 9.16 -2.82 12.78
C CYS A 130 9.48 -1.56 13.58
N ALA A 131 10.76 -1.30 13.87
CA ALA A 131 11.19 -0.10 14.58
C ALA A 131 11.02 1.21 13.76
N ARG A 132 10.69 1.10 12.47
CA ARG A 132 10.48 2.24 11.55
C ARG A 132 9.01 2.66 11.46
N ASN A 133 8.08 1.93 12.08
CA ASN A 133 6.67 2.32 12.11
C ASN A 133 6.52 3.69 12.79
N TYR A 134 5.86 4.63 12.10
CA TYR A 134 5.57 5.95 12.63
C TYR A 134 4.20 5.95 13.31
N TRP A 135 4.20 5.63 14.61
CA TRP A 135 2.98 5.43 15.39
C TRP A 135 1.96 6.59 15.41
N PRO A 136 2.34 7.87 15.30
CA PRO A 136 1.34 8.96 15.19
C PRO A 136 0.37 8.79 14.01
N ASN A 137 0.75 8.03 12.97
CA ASN A 137 -0.16 7.70 11.88
C ASN A 137 -1.45 6.99 12.36
N VAL A 138 -1.40 6.23 13.46
CA VAL A 138 -2.56 5.53 14.01
C VAL A 138 -3.64 6.48 14.55
N ASP A 139 -3.25 7.69 14.93
CA ASP A 139 -4.16 8.69 15.49
C ASP A 139 -4.88 9.53 14.42
N VAL A 140 -4.42 9.46 13.17
CA VAL A 140 -4.95 10.23 12.04
C VAL A 140 -5.63 9.37 10.98
N LEU A 141 -5.86 8.08 11.29
CA LEU A 141 -6.64 7.17 10.44
C LEU A 141 -8.10 7.61 10.37
N ASP A 142 -8.67 7.57 9.17
CA ASP A 142 -10.10 7.81 8.95
C ASP A 142 -10.87 6.46 8.95
N PRO A 143 -11.78 6.24 9.92
CA PRO A 143 -12.52 4.98 10.06
C PRO A 143 -13.46 4.67 8.90
N ALA A 144 -13.83 5.66 8.08
CA ALA A 144 -14.73 5.46 6.94
C ALA A 144 -13.99 4.94 5.69
N ARG A 145 -12.68 5.16 5.59
CA ARG A 145 -11.94 4.93 4.34
C ARG A 145 -10.60 4.19 4.50
N ASP A 146 -9.82 4.49 5.52
CA ASP A 146 -8.43 4.03 5.59
C ASP A 146 -8.35 2.56 5.96
N GLU A 147 -7.27 1.90 5.57
CA GLU A 147 -7.03 0.48 5.81
C GLU A 147 -5.66 0.29 6.44
N VAL A 148 -5.56 -0.62 7.40
CA VAL A 148 -4.27 -1.02 7.99
C VAL A 148 -3.96 -2.44 7.56
N LYS A 149 -2.80 -2.64 6.96
CA LYS A 149 -2.35 -3.94 6.46
C LYS A 149 -1.19 -4.47 7.30
N PHE A 150 -1.28 -5.74 7.66
CA PHE A 150 -0.20 -6.51 8.24
C PHE A 150 0.22 -7.61 7.26
N VAL A 151 1.51 -7.63 6.93
CA VAL A 151 2.11 -8.70 6.12
C VAL A 151 2.79 -9.69 7.06
N ILE A 152 2.28 -10.92 7.09
CA ILE A 152 2.58 -11.94 8.10
C ILE A 152 3.55 -12.97 7.53
N ALA A 153 4.79 -13.01 8.04
CA ALA A 153 5.79 -14.00 7.64
C ALA A 153 5.90 -15.19 8.59
N SER A 154 5.32 -15.11 9.79
CA SER A 154 5.37 -16.16 10.79
C SER A 154 4.21 -16.09 11.78
N ARG A 155 4.10 -17.09 12.64
CA ARG A 155 3.17 -17.04 13.79
C ARG A 155 3.50 -15.88 14.73
N GLY A 156 4.78 -15.52 14.89
CA GLY A 156 5.21 -14.38 15.71
C GLY A 156 4.73 -13.04 15.15
N ASP A 157 4.81 -12.85 13.83
CA ASP A 157 4.22 -11.68 13.17
C ASP A 157 2.70 -11.62 13.40
N TYR A 158 1.99 -12.76 13.28
CA TYR A 158 0.55 -12.82 13.52
C TYR A 158 0.17 -12.40 14.94
N GLU A 159 0.83 -12.98 15.95
CA GLU A 159 0.56 -12.67 17.36
C GLU A 159 0.87 -11.20 17.67
N TRP A 160 1.97 -10.68 17.12
CA TRP A 160 2.30 -9.26 17.21
C TRP A 160 1.21 -8.39 16.57
N SER A 161 0.75 -8.70 15.35
CA SER A 161 -0.29 -7.94 14.67
C SER A 161 -1.62 -7.97 15.41
N ARG A 162 -2.01 -9.12 15.96
CA ARG A 162 -3.18 -9.28 16.82
C ARG A 162 -3.11 -8.36 18.04
N ASP A 163 -1.96 -8.34 18.70
CA ASP A 163 -1.77 -7.56 19.92
C ASP A 163 -1.75 -6.05 19.61
N ILE A 164 -1.14 -5.63 18.49
CA ILE A 164 -1.18 -4.24 18.00
C ILE A 164 -2.61 -3.82 17.62
N LEU A 165 -3.35 -4.67 16.90
CA LEU A 165 -4.74 -4.41 16.55
C LEU A 165 -5.57 -4.13 17.81
N ARG A 166 -5.45 -4.98 18.83
CA ARG A 166 -6.16 -4.84 20.10
C ARG A 166 -5.69 -3.60 20.87
N LYS A 167 -4.37 -3.41 21.02
CA LYS A 167 -3.76 -2.29 21.75
C LYS A 167 -4.23 -0.93 21.24
N TYR A 168 -4.29 -0.75 19.92
CA TYR A 168 -4.67 0.51 19.30
C TYR A 168 -6.15 0.59 18.90
N ASN A 169 -6.93 -0.47 19.15
CA ASN A 169 -8.32 -0.60 18.71
C ASN A 169 -8.50 -0.27 17.21
N LEU A 170 -7.64 -0.86 16.38
CA LEU A 170 -7.56 -0.49 14.95
C LEU A 170 -8.88 -0.74 14.21
N ALA A 171 -9.64 -1.75 14.60
CA ALA A 171 -10.94 -2.07 14.00
C ALA A 171 -11.97 -0.92 14.12
N ALA A 172 -11.81 -0.01 15.09
CA ALA A 172 -12.65 1.17 15.23
C ALA A 172 -12.05 2.44 14.61
N ARG A 173 -10.77 2.40 14.21
CA ARG A 173 -10.01 3.56 13.70
C ARG A 173 -9.84 3.57 12.19
N CYS A 174 -9.97 2.40 11.55
CA CYS A 174 -9.85 2.25 10.10
C CYS A 174 -11.02 1.41 9.59
N ARG A 175 -11.31 1.54 8.29
CA ARG A 175 -12.37 0.81 7.59
C ARG A 175 -12.15 -0.69 7.63
N ALA A 176 -10.89 -1.12 7.53
CA ALA A 176 -10.53 -2.53 7.55
C ALA A 176 -9.10 -2.72 8.08
N VAL A 177 -8.93 -3.76 8.90
CA VAL A 177 -7.62 -4.34 9.18
C VAL A 177 -7.44 -5.56 8.29
N LEU A 178 -6.33 -5.62 7.56
CA LEU A 178 -6.02 -6.64 6.57
C LEU A 178 -4.85 -7.49 7.08
N MET A 179 -4.95 -8.80 6.96
CA MET A 179 -3.85 -9.73 7.25
C MET A 179 -3.53 -10.53 5.99
N SER A 180 -2.33 -10.29 5.44
CA SER A 180 -1.86 -10.96 4.24
C SER A 180 -0.65 -11.83 4.57
N PRO A 181 -0.63 -13.11 4.21
CA PRO A 181 0.54 -13.94 4.40
C PRO A 181 1.64 -13.56 3.40
N VAL A 182 2.90 -13.64 3.82
CA VAL A 182 4.02 -13.68 2.88
C VAL A 182 3.95 -15.00 2.13
N ARG A 183 4.01 -14.93 0.78
CA ARG A 183 4.00 -16.11 -0.08
C ARG A 183 5.08 -17.10 0.37
N ASP A 184 4.72 -18.37 0.44
CA ASP A 184 5.58 -19.51 0.79
C ASP A 184 6.14 -19.51 2.23
N ALA A 185 5.89 -18.46 3.03
CA ALA A 185 6.27 -18.41 4.44
C ALA A 185 5.14 -18.87 5.37
N VAL A 186 3.90 -18.46 5.08
CA VAL A 186 2.71 -18.84 5.86
C VAL A 186 1.63 -19.40 4.94
N PRO A 187 1.24 -20.67 5.11
CA PRO A 187 0.10 -21.25 4.40
C PRO A 187 -1.22 -20.49 4.65
N PHE A 188 -2.08 -20.41 3.64
CA PHE A 188 -3.33 -19.66 3.75
C PHE A 188 -4.28 -20.25 4.80
N ASP A 189 -4.38 -21.57 4.87
CA ASP A 189 -5.16 -22.30 5.86
C ASP A 189 -4.64 -22.08 7.28
N ALA A 190 -3.31 -22.03 7.46
CA ALA A 190 -2.71 -21.72 8.75
C ALA A 190 -3.09 -20.31 9.24
N LEU A 191 -2.90 -19.26 8.43
CA LEU A 191 -3.26 -17.90 8.82
C LEU A 191 -4.77 -17.77 9.05
N ALA A 192 -5.61 -18.37 8.19
CA ALA A 192 -7.05 -18.36 8.37
C ALA A 192 -7.47 -19.03 9.69
N ALA A 193 -6.88 -20.20 10.02
CA ALA A 193 -7.15 -20.90 11.27
C ALA A 193 -6.80 -20.05 12.50
N TRP A 194 -5.64 -19.39 12.47
CA TRP A 194 -5.21 -18.49 13.55
C TRP A 194 -6.19 -17.34 13.77
N MET A 195 -6.62 -16.68 12.70
CA MET A 195 -7.58 -15.58 12.76
C MET A 195 -8.94 -16.02 13.31
N LEU A 196 -9.41 -17.21 12.91
CA LEU A 196 -10.66 -17.80 13.38
C LEU A 196 -10.60 -18.18 14.86
N GLU A 197 -9.48 -18.76 15.30
CA GLU A 197 -9.24 -19.14 16.71
C GLU A 197 -9.31 -17.92 17.64
N ASP A 198 -8.71 -16.80 17.24
CA ASP A 198 -8.68 -15.56 18.04
C ASP A 198 -9.92 -14.66 17.85
N GLY A 199 -10.83 -15.01 16.94
CA GLY A 199 -12.03 -14.21 16.62
C GLY A 199 -11.69 -12.78 16.20
N LEU A 200 -10.61 -12.60 15.43
CA LEU A 200 -10.04 -11.28 15.20
C LEU A 200 -10.90 -10.45 14.24
N PRO A 201 -11.21 -9.17 14.53
CA PRO A 201 -11.95 -8.30 13.62
C PRO A 201 -11.00 -7.76 12.52
N ALA A 202 -10.48 -8.69 11.72
CA ALA A 202 -9.58 -8.46 10.61
C ALA A 202 -10.02 -9.31 9.40
N ARG A 203 -9.66 -8.85 8.21
CA ARG A 203 -9.95 -9.51 6.95
C ARG A 203 -8.71 -10.28 6.49
N PHE A 204 -8.89 -11.56 6.21
CA PHE A 204 -7.90 -12.34 5.48
C PHE A 204 -7.76 -11.77 4.07
N GLN A 205 -6.52 -11.51 3.63
CA GLN A 205 -6.23 -10.95 2.32
C GLN A 205 -5.24 -11.84 1.58
N ALA A 206 -5.74 -12.57 0.58
CA ALA A 206 -4.86 -13.16 -0.43
C ALA A 206 -4.36 -12.07 -1.38
N GLN A 207 -3.11 -12.17 -1.82
CA GLN A 207 -2.56 -11.32 -2.87
C GLN A 207 -3.08 -11.83 -4.23
N LEU A 208 -4.24 -11.35 -4.66
CA LEU A 208 -4.96 -11.90 -5.83
C LEU A 208 -4.14 -11.76 -7.13
N HIS A 209 -3.40 -10.67 -7.28
CA HIS A 209 -2.50 -10.44 -8.42
C HIS A 209 -1.47 -11.57 -8.61
N LYS A 210 -0.97 -12.10 -7.49
CA LYS A 210 -0.02 -13.20 -7.39
C LYS A 210 -0.63 -14.56 -7.75
N ILE A 211 -1.96 -14.66 -7.80
CA ILE A 211 -2.71 -15.85 -8.22
C ILE A 211 -3.06 -15.75 -9.70
N ILE A 212 -3.46 -14.56 -10.17
CA ILE A 212 -3.88 -14.32 -11.55
C ILE A 212 -2.69 -14.39 -12.53
N TRP A 213 -1.56 -13.76 -12.17
CA TRP A 213 -0.42 -13.62 -13.08
C TRP A 213 0.76 -14.49 -12.66
N ALA A 214 1.55 -14.87 -13.67
CA ALA A 214 2.79 -15.61 -13.46
C ALA A 214 3.78 -14.79 -12.59
N PRO A 215 4.57 -15.43 -11.70
CA PRO A 215 5.41 -14.72 -10.73
C PRO A 215 6.46 -13.78 -11.33
N ASP A 216 6.87 -14.02 -12.58
CA ASP A 216 7.86 -13.24 -13.32
C ASP A 216 7.26 -12.07 -14.10
N ARG A 217 5.93 -12.00 -14.20
CA ARG A 217 5.24 -10.98 -14.99
C ARG A 217 5.21 -9.65 -14.23
N ARG A 218 5.72 -8.59 -14.87
CA ARG A 218 5.73 -7.21 -14.36
C ARG A 218 4.70 -6.35 -15.09
N GLY A 219 4.34 -5.22 -14.49
CA GLY A 219 3.38 -4.27 -15.06
C GLY A 219 1.99 -4.90 -15.29
N VAL A 220 1.62 -5.85 -14.42
CA VAL A 220 0.36 -6.57 -14.47
C VAL A 220 -0.34 -6.60 -13.16
#